data_AF-A0A2V7LLV4-F1
#
_entry.id   AF-A0A2V7LLV4-F1
#
_cell.length_a   1.000
_cell.length_b   1.000
_cell.length_c   1.000
_cell.angle_alpha   90.00
_cell.angle_beta   90.00
_cell.angle_gamma   90.00
#
_symmetry.space_group_name_H-M   'P 1'
#
loop_
_entity.id
_entity.type
_entity.pdbx_description
1 polymer ?
#
loop_
_entity_poly.entity_id
_entity_poly.type
_entity_poly.pdbx_seq_one_letter_code
_entity_poly.pdbx_strand_id
1 'polypeptide(L)'
;MQVDDVGKGMRAVETFPLQRSSQFTMSPYLIGSRTDGESLKDRIQVSKGSLRDGDMLLLATDAMAAWLLKRHEEGRPLWNWLYRKLGTPESFAAMVAYGRKNGLRNDDFTLVRIIHHDSPVEAKER
;
A
#
# COMPACT_ATOMS: atom_id res chain seq x y z
N MET A 1 -0.81 -19.75 -27.01
CA MET A 1 -1.17 -18.38 -26.60
C MET A 1 -0.34 -18.07 -25.35
N GLN A 2 0.80 -17.40 -25.54
CA GLN A 2 1.81 -17.16 -24.49
C GLN A 2 1.30 -16.12 -23.49
N VAL A 3 1.29 -16.48 -22.20
CA VAL A 3 0.89 -15.61 -21.09
C VAL A 3 2.17 -15.11 -20.40
N ASP A 4 3.05 -14.46 -21.18
CA ASP A 4 4.43 -14.13 -20.76
C ASP A 4 4.73 -12.61 -20.79
N ASP A 5 3.80 -11.74 -20.38
CA ASP A 5 4.14 -10.30 -20.27
C ASP A 5 3.47 -9.52 -19.12
N VAL A 6 3.23 -10.16 -17.99
CA VAL A 6 2.86 -9.41 -16.76
C VAL A 6 4.01 -9.47 -15.78
N GLY A 7 5.00 -8.69 -16.17
CA GLY A 7 6.29 -8.46 -15.51
C GLY A 7 6.86 -7.09 -15.91
N LYS A 8 6.50 -6.60 -17.11
CA LYS A 8 6.71 -5.23 -17.60
C LYS A 8 5.37 -4.48 -17.61
N GLY A 9 5.00 -3.61 -16.68
CA GLY A 9 5.54 -3.26 -15.39
C GLY A 9 4.43 -2.51 -14.67
N MET A 10 3.91 -3.06 -13.57
CA MET A 10 3.13 -2.23 -12.66
C MET A 10 4.08 -1.21 -12.04
N ARG A 11 3.65 0.04 -11.95
CA ARG A 11 4.41 1.12 -11.33
C ARG A 11 3.52 1.84 -10.32
N ALA A 12 4.15 2.43 -9.31
CA ALA A 12 3.46 3.42 -8.51
C ALA A 12 3.14 4.62 -9.41
N VAL A 13 1.86 4.97 -9.50
CA VAL A 13 1.42 6.19 -10.21
C VAL A 13 1.49 7.38 -9.26
N GLU A 14 1.07 7.18 -8.02
CA GLU A 14 1.09 8.16 -6.95
C GLU A 14 1.36 7.46 -5.61
N THR A 15 2.02 8.18 -4.71
CA THR A 15 2.26 7.78 -3.32
C THR A 15 1.90 8.95 -2.42
N PHE A 16 1.09 8.67 -1.40
CA PHE A 16 0.51 9.69 -0.54
C PHE A 16 0.29 9.09 0.86
N PRO A 17 0.44 9.88 1.95
CA PRO A 17 0.93 11.26 1.98
C PRO A 17 2.46 11.38 1.89
N LEU A 18 3.18 10.27 2.08
CA LEU A 18 4.63 10.21 2.00
C LEU A 18 5.06 9.54 0.68
N GLN A 19 6.11 10.09 0.07
CA GLN A 19 6.58 9.64 -1.23
C GLN A 19 7.78 8.69 -1.15
N ARG A 20 8.57 8.80 -0.07
CA ARG A 20 9.81 8.03 0.14
C ARG A 20 9.76 7.26 1.45
N SER A 21 10.37 6.09 1.45
CA SER A 21 10.47 5.24 2.66
C SER A 21 11.19 5.92 3.82
N SER A 22 12.14 6.82 3.51
CA SER A 22 12.91 7.57 4.50
C SER A 22 12.14 8.68 5.21
N GLN A 23 10.93 9.04 4.74
CA GLN A 23 10.08 10.03 5.39
C GLN A 23 9.30 9.44 6.58
N PHE A 24 9.24 8.12 6.69
CA PHE A 24 8.65 7.45 7.84
C PHE A 24 9.61 7.56 9.02
N THR A 25 9.20 8.26 10.06
CA THR A 25 9.98 8.46 11.28
C THR A 25 9.30 7.77 12.47
N MET A 26 9.99 7.73 13.62
CA MET A 26 9.39 7.23 14.86
C MET A 26 8.43 8.23 15.53
N SER A 27 8.32 9.44 14.97
CA SER A 27 7.52 10.54 15.54
C SER A 27 6.53 11.06 14.50
N PRO A 28 5.50 10.28 14.14
CA PRO A 28 4.46 10.75 13.24
C PRO A 28 3.70 11.93 13.88
N TYR A 29 3.15 12.81 13.04
CA TYR A 29 2.26 13.85 13.54
C TYR A 29 1.00 13.22 14.15
N LEU A 30 0.75 13.53 15.41
CA LEU A 30 -0.38 12.99 16.16
C LEU A 30 -1.57 13.95 16.12
N ILE A 31 -2.77 13.37 16.04
CA ILE A 31 -4.02 14.10 16.25
C ILE A 31 -4.46 13.82 17.69
N GLY A 32 -4.44 14.84 18.53
CA GLY A 32 -4.90 14.71 19.91
C GLY A 32 -6.40 14.48 19.97
N SER A 33 -6.86 13.63 20.89
CA SER A 33 -8.29 13.39 21.12
C SER A 33 -9.03 14.61 21.71
N ARG A 34 -8.29 15.64 22.13
CA ARG A 34 -8.81 16.89 22.66
C ARG A 34 -8.48 18.00 21.68
N THR A 35 -9.45 18.86 21.40
CA THR A 35 -9.24 20.11 20.66
C THR A 35 -8.51 21.09 21.57
N ASP A 36 -7.22 21.31 21.31
CA ASP A 36 -6.35 22.25 22.02
C ASP A 36 -6.30 23.64 21.35
N GLY A 37 -7.17 23.88 20.36
CA GLY A 37 -7.27 25.15 19.64
C GLY A 37 -6.41 25.22 18.37
N GLU A 38 -5.56 24.22 18.10
CA GLU A 38 -4.91 24.12 16.79
C GLU A 38 -5.89 23.62 15.72
N SER A 39 -5.85 24.28 14.56
CA SER A 39 -6.70 23.94 13.43
C SER A 39 -6.27 22.60 12.83
N LEU A 40 -7.08 21.56 13.06
CA LEU A 40 -6.92 20.25 12.42
C LEU A 40 -6.82 20.37 10.88
N LYS A 41 -7.39 21.42 10.30
CA LYS A 41 -7.34 21.69 8.86
C LYS A 41 -5.93 21.86 8.34
N ASP A 42 -5.02 22.41 9.16
CA ASP A 42 -3.63 22.64 8.75
C ASP A 42 -2.81 21.33 8.79
N ARG A 43 -3.36 20.28 9.41
CA ARG A 43 -2.73 18.97 9.61
C ARG A 43 -3.29 17.88 8.69
N ILE A 44 -4.45 18.11 8.06
CA ILE A 44 -5.06 17.16 7.13
C ILE A 44 -4.48 17.38 5.74
N GLN A 45 -3.93 16.32 5.17
CA GLN A 45 -3.54 16.30 3.77
C GLN A 45 -4.65 15.62 2.96
N VAL A 46 -4.91 16.16 1.76
CA VAL A 46 -5.92 15.63 0.85
C VAL A 46 -5.29 15.45 -0.52
N SER A 47 -5.42 14.25 -1.09
CA SER A 47 -5.17 14.01 -2.51
C SER A 47 -6.47 13.58 -3.20
N LYS A 48 -6.56 13.87 -4.49
CA LYS A 48 -7.67 13.48 -5.38
C LYS A 48 -7.08 12.99 -6.69
N GLY A 49 -7.64 11.89 -7.19
CA GLY A 49 -7.24 11.31 -8.47
C GLY A 49 -8.37 10.47 -9.05
N SER A 50 -8.16 9.99 -10.27
CA SER A 50 -9.05 9.05 -10.96
C SER A 50 -8.38 7.68 -11.04
N LEU A 51 -9.14 6.62 -10.81
CA LEU A 51 -8.72 5.25 -11.07
C LEU A 51 -9.27 4.82 -12.44
N ARG A 52 -8.45 4.09 -13.21
CA ARG A 52 -8.84 3.41 -14.44
C ARG A 52 -9.15 1.95 -14.14
N ASP A 53 -9.89 1.28 -15.03
CA ASP A 53 -10.09 -0.17 -14.94
C ASP A 53 -8.75 -0.91 -14.74
N GLY A 54 -8.70 -1.76 -13.72
CA GLY A 54 -7.52 -2.50 -13.30
C GLY A 54 -6.53 -1.75 -12.39
N ASP A 55 -6.74 -0.46 -12.09
CA ASP A 55 -5.86 0.25 -11.16
C ASP A 55 -5.97 -0.32 -9.74
N MET A 56 -4.83 -0.39 -9.05
CA MET A 56 -4.74 -0.91 -7.69
C MET A 56 -4.41 0.22 -6.70
N LEU A 57 -5.32 0.45 -5.75
CA LEU A 57 -5.10 1.33 -4.61
C LEU A 57 -4.71 0.50 -3.38
N LEU A 58 -3.61 0.87 -2.75
CA LEU A 58 -3.12 0.27 -1.51
C LEU A 58 -3.25 1.28 -0.37
N LEU A 59 -3.96 0.89 0.69
CA LEU A 59 -3.98 1.61 1.97
C LEU A 59 -3.26 0.76 2.99
N ALA A 60 -2.25 1.31 3.65
CA ALA A 60 -1.36 0.54 4.49
C ALA A 60 -1.00 1.30 5.76
N THR A 61 -0.76 0.58 6.86
CA THR A 61 -0.11 1.16 8.03
C THR A 61 1.31 1.60 7.69
N ASP A 62 1.89 2.47 8.52
CA ASP A 62 3.19 3.08 8.30
C ASP A 62 4.31 2.05 8.07
N ALA A 63 4.38 1.00 8.89
CA ALA A 63 5.40 -0.05 8.76
C ALA A 63 5.28 -0.81 7.44
N MET A 64 4.05 -1.06 6.97
CA MET A 64 3.80 -1.73 5.70
C MET A 64 4.08 -0.81 4.50
N ALA A 65 3.62 0.45 4.56
CA ALA A 65 3.85 1.44 3.52
C ALA A 65 5.35 1.75 3.34
N ALA A 66 6.07 1.97 4.45
CA ALA A 66 7.50 2.23 4.44
C ALA A 66 8.28 1.09 3.78
N TRP A 67 7.93 -0.16 4.10
CA TRP A 67 8.56 -1.32 3.51
C TRP A 67 8.26 -1.46 2.02
N LEU A 68 7.00 -1.32 1.59
CA LEU A 68 6.63 -1.37 0.18
C LEU A 68 7.38 -0.31 -0.65
N LEU A 69 7.47 0.92 -0.14
CA LEU A 69 8.23 2.00 -0.77
C LEU A 69 9.72 1.71 -0.83
N LYS A 70 10.31 1.19 0.26
CA LYS A 70 11.73 0.80 0.28
C LYS A 70 12.03 -0.26 -0.77
N ARG A 71 11.17 -1.29 -0.89
CA ARG A 71 11.31 -2.33 -1.92
C ARG A 71 11.21 -1.76 -3.34
N HIS A 72 10.33 -0.79 -3.55
CA HIS A 72 10.22 -0.09 -4.83
C HIS A 72 11.48 0.72 -5.15
N GLU A 73 12.01 1.48 -4.18
CA GLU A 73 13.25 2.27 -4.29
C GLU A 73 14.48 1.37 -4.55
N GLU A 74 14.51 0.16 -3.99
CA GLU A 74 15.52 -0.87 -4.24
C GLU A 74 15.38 -1.58 -5.61
N GLY A 75 14.43 -1.17 -6.45
CA GLY A 75 14.18 -1.79 -7.75
C GLY A 75 13.52 -3.17 -7.68
N ARG A 76 12.90 -3.51 -6.54
CA ARG A 76 12.25 -4.80 -6.27
C ARG A 76 10.77 -4.63 -5.86
N PRO A 77 9.95 -3.91 -6.65
CA PRO A 77 8.57 -3.64 -6.29
C PRO A 77 7.73 -4.92 -6.20
N LEU A 78 6.80 -4.95 -5.24
CA LEU A 78 5.90 -6.08 -5.04
C LEU A 78 4.55 -5.94 -5.77
N TRP A 79 4.38 -4.91 -6.60
CA TRP A 79 3.10 -4.54 -7.23
C TRP A 79 2.43 -5.69 -7.97
N ASN A 80 3.18 -6.40 -8.83
CA ASN A 80 2.64 -7.54 -9.57
C ASN A 80 2.20 -8.69 -8.65
N TRP A 81 2.98 -8.96 -7.59
CA TRP A 81 2.66 -10.02 -6.64
C TRP A 81 1.41 -9.63 -5.83
N LEU A 82 1.36 -8.39 -5.35
CA LEU A 82 0.21 -7.84 -4.63
C LEU A 82 -1.05 -7.88 -5.48
N TYR A 83 -0.97 -7.57 -6.77
CA TYR A 83 -2.14 -7.62 -7.66
C TYR A 83 -2.65 -9.06 -7.89
N ARG A 84 -1.73 -10.00 -8.10
CA ARG A 84 -2.07 -11.35 -8.58
C ARG A 84 -2.25 -12.41 -7.50
N LYS A 85 -1.55 -12.27 -6.37
CA LYS A 85 -1.37 -13.35 -5.39
C LYS A 85 -1.97 -13.03 -4.03
N LEU A 86 -2.08 -11.76 -3.67
CA LEU A 86 -2.78 -11.40 -2.45
C LEU A 86 -4.27 -11.70 -2.61
N GLY A 87 -4.89 -12.36 -1.64
CA GLY A 87 -6.31 -12.69 -1.72
C GLY A 87 -6.83 -13.48 -0.53
N THR A 88 -5.95 -14.22 0.15
CA THR A 88 -6.30 -15.03 1.33
C THR A 88 -5.46 -14.64 2.55
N PRO A 89 -5.88 -14.99 3.78
CA PRO A 89 -5.08 -14.78 4.98
C PRO A 89 -3.70 -15.42 4.89
N GLU A 90 -3.58 -16.59 4.24
CA GLU A 90 -2.31 -17.32 4.08
C GLU A 90 -1.37 -16.58 3.13
N SER A 91 -1.90 -16.05 2.02
CA SER A 91 -1.11 -15.21 1.11
C SER A 91 -0.58 -13.97 1.82
N PHE A 92 -1.40 -13.34 2.68
CA PHE A 92 -0.98 -12.20 3.49
C PHE A 92 0.08 -12.59 4.52
N ALA A 93 -0.12 -13.68 5.24
CA ALA A 93 0.85 -14.20 6.22
C ALA A 93 2.19 -14.53 5.58
N ALA A 94 2.19 -15.13 4.38
CA ALA A 94 3.41 -15.42 3.63
C ALA A 94 4.19 -14.16 3.25
N MET A 95 3.48 -13.10 2.84
CA MET A 95 4.08 -11.79 2.56
C MET A 95 4.69 -11.16 3.82
N VAL A 96 3.97 -11.19 4.95
CA VAL A 96 4.49 -10.67 6.22
C VAL A 96 5.73 -11.45 6.66
N ALA A 97 5.71 -12.78 6.56
CA ALA A 97 6.87 -13.62 6.89
C ALA A 97 8.07 -13.33 5.97
N TYR A 98 7.83 -13.13 4.67
CA TYR A 98 8.86 -12.67 3.73
C TYR A 98 9.40 -11.29 4.13
N GLY A 99 8.53 -10.34 4.45
CA GLY A 99 8.92 -9.00 4.89
C GLY A 99 9.77 -9.02 6.15
N ARG A 100 9.40 -9.79 7.18
CA ARG A 100 10.17 -9.93 8.43
C ARG A 100 11.60 -10.41 8.19
N LYS A 101 11.82 -11.27 7.18
CA LYS A 101 13.17 -11.71 6.77
C LYS A 101 13.93 -10.67 5.94
N ASN A 102 13.24 -9.66 5.41
CA ASN A 102 13.76 -8.67 4.46
C ASN A 102 13.61 -7.23 4.98
N GLY A 103 13.78 -7.03 6.30
CA GLY A 103 13.89 -5.71 6.90
C GLY A 103 12.58 -4.96 7.14
N LEU A 104 11.44 -5.67 7.17
CA LEU A 104 10.17 -5.12 7.67
C LEU A 104 10.27 -4.91 9.20
N ARG A 105 9.95 -3.70 9.67
CA ARG A 105 9.95 -3.33 11.11
C ARG A 105 8.99 -4.23 11.89
N ASN A 106 9.34 -4.67 13.10
CA ASN A 106 8.42 -5.43 13.94
C ASN A 106 7.34 -4.50 14.52
N ASP A 107 6.19 -4.43 13.86
CA ASP A 107 5.06 -3.56 14.20
C ASP A 107 3.73 -4.16 13.72
N ASP A 108 2.61 -3.51 14.02
CA ASP A 108 1.30 -3.91 13.51
C ASP A 108 1.16 -3.62 12.01
N PHE A 109 0.72 -4.64 11.25
CA PHE A 109 0.55 -4.54 9.80
C PHE A 109 -0.90 -4.62 9.42
N THR A 110 -1.34 -3.61 8.68
CA THR A 110 -2.61 -3.66 7.96
C THR A 110 -2.36 -3.27 6.51
N LEU A 111 -2.99 -4.00 5.60
CA LEU A 111 -3.03 -3.67 4.18
C LEU A 111 -4.46 -3.86 3.67
N VAL A 112 -5.02 -2.81 3.09
CA VAL A 112 -6.22 -2.88 2.28
C VAL A 112 -5.81 -2.73 0.82
N ARG A 113 -6.22 -3.68 -0.01
CA ARG A 113 -6.01 -3.65 -1.45
C ARG A 113 -7.36 -3.52 -2.15
N ILE A 114 -7.51 -2.46 -2.92
CA ILE A 114 -8.67 -2.18 -3.75
C ILE A 114 -8.22 -2.25 -5.21
N ILE A 115 -8.95 -2.98 -6.04
CA ILE A 115 -8.74 -2.99 -7.49
C ILE A 115 -10.00 -2.39 -8.10
N HIS A 116 -9.83 -1.31 -8.85
CA HIS A 116 -10.95 -0.68 -9.54
C HIS A 116 -11.30 -1.47 -10.79
N HIS A 117 -12.59 -1.67 -11.02
CA HIS A 117 -13.10 -2.16 -12.29
C HIS A 117 -14.27 -1.30 -12.74
N ASP A 118 -14.29 -0.94 -14.03
CA ASP A 118 -15.38 -0.13 -14.62
C ASP A 118 -16.69 -0.92 -14.61
N SER A 119 -16.59 -2.25 -14.77
CA SER A 119 -17.72 -3.17 -14.69
C SER A 119 -17.80 -3.82 -13.30
N PRO A 120 -19.01 -4.11 -12.80
CA PRO A 120 -19.18 -4.89 -11.57
C PRO A 120 -18.43 -6.22 -11.68
N VAL A 121 -17.65 -6.55 -10.65
CA VAL A 121 -17.00 -7.85 -10.54
C VAL A 121 -17.80 -8.67 -9.54
N GLU A 122 -18.13 -9.91 -9.93
CA GLU A 122 -18.75 -10.84 -9.00
C GLU A 122 -17.84 -11.05 -7.80
N ALA A 123 -18.41 -10.90 -6.60
CA ALA A 123 -17.69 -11.20 -5.38
C ALA A 123 -17.30 -12.69 -5.43
N LYS A 124 -16.00 -12.97 -5.32
CA LYS A 124 -15.55 -14.35 -5.11
C LYS A 124 -16.08 -14.80 -3.75
N GLU A 125 -17.08 -15.68 -3.77
CA GLU A 125 -17.48 -16.43 -2.59
C GLU A 125 -16.23 -17.17 -2.05
N ARG A 126 -16.04 -17.07 -0.73
CA ARG A 126 -14.90 -17.69 -0.03
C ARG A 126 -15.31 -19.01 0.58
#